data_AF-A0ABD2KL15-F1
#
_entry.id   AF-A0ABD2KL15-F1
#
_cell.length_a   1.000
_cell.length_b   1.000
_cell.length_c   1.000
_cell.angle_alpha   90.00
_cell.angle_beta   90.00
_cell.angle_gamma   90.00
#
_symmetry.space_group_name_H-M   'P 1'
#
loop_
_entity.id
_entity.type
_entity.pdbx_description
1 polymer ?
#
loop_
_entity_poly.entity_id
_entity_poly.type
_entity_poly.pdbx_seq_one_letter_code
_entity_poly.pdbx_strand_id
1 'polypeptide(L)'
;MIHRFWHNVEEEAKEEQHRLLWTTSSFRFTSSVKWCMRPNATQLRRYQLSAAAANGVTTAGVFVGIGHRTRRQWRFLLLLLLLSVLFFSVTFTFTFGFWTFQSDESIFSPPYHKLEQYASTTAEGTKERIGKDEGISAEKPKTNRAENATENVPNVSSTFAVPPRHSVADLSACADYPPGLIGPIPVWMDGPGFETLNKLYPRVRQGGHNWPDKCTARHRVAIIIPYSRNREVHLRIFLHNLHFLLSRQQMDYAIFVVEQQATNHTFNKAKLMNVGFVEASRLYDWQCFVFHDVDLLPEDDRNLYSCPEHPRHMAVAVDKFDYALPYAHLFGGATAMTRKQFERVNGYSNDYWGWGGEDDDISYR
;
A
#
# COMPACT_ATOMS: atom_id res chain seq x y z
N MET A 1 21.16 22.52 20.98
CA MET A 1 20.15 23.08 21.90
C MET A 1 18.77 22.93 21.24
N ILE A 2 18.25 21.70 21.22
CA ILE A 2 16.85 21.38 20.86
C ILE A 2 16.38 20.42 21.95
N HIS A 3 15.73 21.00 22.95
CA HIS A 3 14.99 20.31 24.00
C HIS A 3 13.87 21.29 24.40
N ARG A 4 12.65 20.78 24.54
CA ARG A 4 11.37 21.46 24.87
C ARG A 4 10.57 22.02 23.69
N PHE A 5 9.59 21.23 23.24
CA PHE A 5 8.23 21.71 23.00
C PHE A 5 7.25 20.52 22.95
N TRP A 6 7.13 19.80 24.08
CA TRP A 6 6.07 18.82 24.33
C TRP A 6 5.82 18.79 25.84
N HIS A 7 4.90 19.64 26.29
CA HIS A 7 4.15 19.51 27.53
C HIS A 7 2.97 20.49 27.43
N ASN A 8 1.76 20.00 27.75
CA ASN A 8 0.48 20.71 27.81
C ASN A 8 -0.42 20.64 26.57
N VAL A 9 -0.72 19.42 26.11
CA VAL A 9 -2.01 19.15 25.44
C VAL A 9 -2.56 17.83 26.00
N GLU A 10 -2.91 17.80 27.27
CA GLU A 10 -3.47 16.60 27.92
C GLU A 10 -4.68 16.89 28.84
N GLU A 11 -5.26 18.09 28.82
CA GLU A 11 -6.33 18.47 29.78
C GLU A 11 -7.57 19.18 29.17
N GLU A 12 -7.72 19.29 27.85
CA GLU A 12 -8.91 19.93 27.24
C GLU A 12 -9.59 19.08 26.15
N ALA A 13 -9.90 17.83 26.45
CA ALA A 13 -10.73 16.99 25.57
C ALA A 13 -11.71 16.10 26.34
N LYS A 14 -12.35 16.65 27.38
CA LYS A 14 -13.46 16.04 28.11
C LYS A 14 -14.63 17.02 28.26
N GLU A 15 -15.36 17.23 27.18
CA GLU A 15 -16.74 17.75 27.06
C GLU A 15 -16.90 18.03 25.56
N GLU A 16 -17.74 17.39 24.77
CA GLU A 16 -19.19 17.34 24.93
C GLU A 16 -19.75 16.31 23.94
N GLN A 17 -20.53 15.37 24.46
CA GLN A 17 -21.17 14.28 23.72
C GLN A 17 -22.68 14.53 23.69
N HIS A 18 -23.31 14.31 22.52
CA HIS A 18 -24.74 14.09 22.23
C HIS A 18 -25.55 15.15 21.45
N ARG A 19 -25.87 14.81 20.18
CA ARG A 19 -27.20 14.60 19.54
C ARG A 19 -27.15 15.03 18.06
N LEU A 20 -27.91 14.51 17.09
CA LEU A 20 -28.53 13.22 16.74
C LEU A 20 -29.31 13.50 15.43
N LEU A 21 -29.26 12.56 14.46
CA LEU A 21 -30.27 12.22 13.43
C LEU A 21 -30.28 12.90 12.02
N TRP A 22 -29.91 12.05 11.05
CA TRP A 22 -30.38 11.79 9.67
C TRP A 22 -31.04 12.89 8.80
N THR A 23 -30.61 12.98 7.54
CA THR A 23 -31.40 12.56 6.36
C THR A 23 -30.51 12.32 5.14
N THR A 24 -30.92 11.36 4.32
CA THR A 24 -30.29 10.85 3.10
C THR A 24 -30.60 11.72 1.88
N SER A 25 -29.65 11.88 0.96
CA SER A 25 -29.98 11.95 -0.47
C SER A 25 -28.83 11.42 -1.32
N SER A 26 -29.18 10.43 -2.12
CA SER A 26 -28.37 9.74 -3.11
C SER A 26 -27.91 10.65 -4.25
N PHE A 27 -26.64 10.58 -4.61
CA PHE A 27 -26.16 10.91 -5.95
C PHE A 27 -25.29 9.78 -6.47
N ARG A 28 -25.73 9.16 -7.57
CA ARG A 28 -24.91 8.25 -8.37
C ARG A 28 -24.01 9.09 -9.27
N PHE A 29 -22.72 8.85 -9.21
CA PHE A 29 -21.82 9.13 -10.33
C PHE A 29 -21.17 7.83 -10.78
N THR A 30 -21.41 7.51 -12.05
CA THR A 30 -20.80 6.38 -12.75
C THR A 30 -19.51 6.85 -13.40
N SER A 31 -18.37 6.41 -12.85
CA SER A 31 -17.18 6.14 -13.64
C SER A 31 -16.32 5.16 -12.84
N SER A 32 -16.44 3.87 -13.17
CA SER A 32 -15.58 2.83 -12.61
C SER A 32 -14.19 3.01 -13.22
N VAL A 33 -13.27 3.62 -12.47
CA VAL A 33 -11.86 3.72 -12.84
C VAL A 33 -11.14 2.52 -12.23
N LYS A 34 -10.48 1.75 -13.08
CA LYS A 34 -9.72 0.56 -12.75
C LYS A 34 -8.30 0.89 -12.26
N TRP A 35 -7.77 0.04 -11.40
CA TRP A 35 -6.42 0.14 -10.82
C TRP A 35 -5.73 -1.22 -10.84
N CYS A 36 -4.45 -1.23 -11.15
CA CYS A 36 -3.61 -2.43 -11.12
C CYS A 36 -2.69 -2.41 -9.90
N MET A 37 -2.74 -3.46 -9.09
CA MET A 37 -1.79 -3.71 -8.01
C MET A 37 -0.67 -4.64 -8.51
N ARG A 38 0.58 -4.37 -8.15
CA ARG A 38 1.68 -5.29 -8.53
C ARG A 38 1.54 -6.63 -7.80
N PRO A 39 1.50 -7.78 -8.50
CA PRO A 39 1.64 -9.08 -7.86
C PRO A 39 3.11 -9.33 -7.44
N ASN A 40 3.30 -10.01 -6.30
CA ASN A 40 4.59 -10.61 -5.96
C ASN A 40 5.01 -11.55 -7.09
N ALA A 41 6.27 -11.49 -7.51
CA ALA A 41 6.79 -12.24 -8.66
C ALA A 41 6.80 -13.75 -8.40
N THR A 42 5.67 -14.43 -8.58
CA THR A 42 5.52 -15.86 -8.92
C THR A 42 4.03 -16.22 -8.89
N GLN A 43 3.34 -16.19 -10.04
CA GLN A 43 2.31 -17.17 -10.45
C GLN A 43 1.56 -16.66 -11.69
N LEU A 44 2.09 -17.01 -12.86
CA LEU A 44 1.30 -17.13 -14.09
C LEU A 44 1.75 -18.39 -14.81
N ARG A 45 1.08 -19.51 -14.52
CA ARG A 45 0.91 -20.61 -15.48
C ARG A 45 -0.25 -21.53 -15.07
N ARG A 46 -1.31 -21.41 -15.87
CA ARG A 46 -2.30 -22.43 -16.28
C ARG A 46 -3.12 -23.08 -15.16
N TYR A 47 -4.43 -22.83 -15.15
CA TYR A 47 -5.45 -23.89 -15.21
C TYR A 47 -6.80 -23.28 -15.65
N GLN A 48 -7.14 -23.46 -16.93
CA GLN A 48 -8.51 -23.61 -17.41
C GLN A 48 -8.61 -25.04 -17.99
N LEU A 49 -9.83 -25.59 -17.97
CA LEU A 49 -10.25 -26.96 -18.35
C LEU A 49 -10.22 -27.93 -17.15
N SER A 50 -11.29 -28.58 -16.69
CA SER A 50 -12.67 -28.71 -17.18
C SER A 50 -13.55 -29.20 -16.02
N ALA A 51 -14.71 -28.58 -15.85
CA ALA A 51 -15.82 -29.13 -15.07
C ALA A 51 -16.85 -29.71 -16.06
N ALA A 52 -17.03 -31.03 -16.06
CA ALA A 52 -18.26 -31.74 -16.44
C ALA A 52 -17.98 -33.24 -16.55
N ALA A 53 -18.48 -34.03 -15.59
CA ALA A 53 -19.06 -35.35 -15.81
C ALA A 53 -19.35 -36.01 -14.44
N ALA A 54 -20.59 -35.90 -13.97
CA ALA A 54 -21.10 -36.82 -12.97
C ALA A 54 -22.61 -37.00 -13.14
N ASN A 55 -23.00 -38.28 -13.09
CA ASN A 55 -24.32 -38.83 -12.77
C ASN A 55 -25.21 -39.24 -13.94
N GLY A 56 -25.00 -40.49 -14.36
CA GLY A 56 -26.05 -41.39 -14.81
C GLY A 56 -25.97 -42.72 -14.05
N VAL A 57 -27.09 -43.43 -14.01
CA VAL A 57 -27.29 -44.84 -13.59
C VAL A 57 -27.92 -45.06 -12.19
N THR A 58 -29.26 -44.99 -12.20
CA THR A 58 -30.27 -46.01 -11.83
C THR A 58 -30.10 -46.97 -10.63
N THR A 59 -31.18 -46.98 -9.86
CA THR A 59 -31.76 -47.96 -8.93
C THR A 59 -31.55 -49.45 -9.23
N ALA A 60 -31.25 -50.22 -8.18
CA ALA A 60 -31.76 -51.59 -7.98
C ALA A 60 -31.77 -51.93 -6.47
N GLY A 61 -32.94 -52.29 -5.96
CA GLY A 61 -33.13 -52.72 -4.58
C GLY A 61 -32.78 -54.19 -4.37
N VAL A 62 -32.37 -54.52 -3.14
CA VAL A 62 -32.39 -55.89 -2.61
C VAL A 62 -32.89 -55.82 -1.17
N PHE A 63 -34.08 -56.37 -0.95
CA PHE A 63 -34.63 -56.71 0.35
C PHE A 63 -33.87 -57.92 0.93
N VAL A 64 -33.38 -57.81 2.17
CA VAL A 64 -32.98 -58.98 2.97
C VAL A 64 -33.69 -58.91 4.32
N GLY A 65 -34.32 -60.04 4.67
CA GLY A 65 -35.30 -60.18 5.74
C GLY A 65 -34.79 -59.92 7.16
N ILE A 66 -35.69 -59.34 7.97
CA ILE A 66 -35.51 -59.12 9.40
C ILE A 66 -35.99 -60.37 10.13
N GLY A 67 -35.05 -61.21 10.58
CA GLY A 67 -35.31 -62.26 11.56
C GLY A 67 -35.55 -61.67 12.95
N HIS A 68 -36.54 -62.21 13.67
CA HIS A 68 -36.90 -61.82 15.03
C HIS A 68 -35.70 -61.90 16.00
N ARG A 69 -35.05 -60.76 16.26
CA ARG A 69 -34.01 -60.63 17.30
C ARG A 69 -34.64 -60.48 18.68
N THR A 70 -34.20 -61.30 19.63
CA THR A 70 -34.66 -61.28 21.03
C THR A 70 -34.27 -59.98 21.74
N ARG A 71 -35.03 -59.58 22.78
CA ARG A 71 -34.79 -58.34 23.58
C ARG A 71 -33.34 -58.15 24.05
N ARG A 72 -32.58 -59.24 24.22
CA ARG A 72 -31.15 -59.21 24.58
C ARG A 72 -30.25 -58.74 23.43
N GLN A 73 -30.57 -59.10 22.19
CA GLN A 73 -29.81 -58.66 21.01
C GLN A 73 -30.09 -57.20 20.64
N TRP A 74 -31.31 -56.71 20.87
CA TRP A 74 -31.62 -55.28 20.75
C TRP A 74 -30.88 -54.43 21.77
N ARG A 75 -30.72 -54.92 23.01
CA ARG A 75 -29.89 -54.24 24.01
C ARG A 75 -28.42 -54.17 23.60
N PHE A 76 -27.88 -55.23 23.00
CA PHE A 76 -26.51 -55.24 22.48
C PHE A 76 -26.32 -54.31 21.27
N LEU A 77 -27.27 -54.28 20.33
CA LEU A 77 -27.24 -53.34 19.20
C LEU A 77 -27.38 -51.90 19.65
N LEU A 78 -28.26 -51.62 20.62
CA LEU A 78 -28.41 -50.28 21.20
C LEU A 78 -27.14 -49.86 21.94
N LEU A 79 -26.48 -50.77 22.67
CA LEU A 79 -25.21 -50.48 23.34
C LEU A 79 -24.08 -50.21 22.34
N LEU A 80 -24.01 -50.99 21.25
CA LEU A 80 -23.03 -50.78 20.19
C LEU A 80 -23.25 -49.45 19.45
N LEU A 81 -24.51 -49.06 19.26
CA LEU A 81 -24.88 -47.78 18.63
C LEU A 81 -24.63 -46.59 19.57
N LEU A 82 -24.88 -46.75 20.87
CA LEU A 82 -24.51 -45.73 21.88
C LEU A 82 -22.99 -45.59 22.03
N LEU A 83 -22.25 -46.70 22.00
CA LEU A 83 -20.79 -46.69 22.02
C LEU A 83 -20.19 -46.11 20.74
N SER A 84 -20.79 -46.36 19.57
CA SER A 84 -20.33 -45.74 18.32
C SER A 84 -20.61 -44.23 18.29
N VAL A 85 -21.76 -43.78 18.80
CA VAL A 85 -22.08 -42.35 18.95
C VAL A 85 -21.18 -41.68 19.98
N LEU A 86 -20.87 -42.34 21.11
CA LEU A 86 -19.90 -41.83 22.09
C LEU A 86 -18.49 -41.74 21.49
N PHE A 87 -18.05 -42.77 20.75
CA PHE A 87 -16.77 -42.76 20.05
C PHE A 87 -16.71 -41.66 18.99
N PHE A 88 -17.78 -41.46 18.21
CA PHE A 88 -17.88 -40.34 17.26
C PHE A 88 -17.91 -38.98 17.97
N SER A 89 -18.58 -38.84 19.12
CA SER A 89 -18.59 -37.57 19.87
C SER A 89 -17.23 -37.24 20.48
N VAL A 90 -16.53 -38.25 21.02
CA VAL A 90 -15.20 -38.07 21.63
C VAL A 90 -14.17 -37.77 20.54
N THR A 91 -14.21 -38.49 19.41
CA THR A 91 -13.35 -38.20 18.25
C THR A 91 -13.70 -36.87 17.59
N PHE A 92 -14.97 -36.47 17.52
CA PHE A 92 -15.36 -35.14 17.04
C PHE A 92 -14.88 -34.05 17.99
N THR A 93 -14.98 -34.22 19.31
CA THR A 93 -14.42 -33.25 20.26
C THR A 93 -12.89 -33.21 20.29
N PHE A 94 -12.20 -34.34 20.03
CA PHE A 94 -10.73 -34.36 19.94
C PHE A 94 -10.22 -33.81 18.61
N THR A 95 -10.90 -34.09 17.49
CA THR A 95 -10.52 -33.55 16.17
C THR A 95 -10.92 -32.08 16.02
N PHE A 96 -12.11 -31.69 16.49
CA PHE A 96 -12.56 -30.30 16.47
C PHE A 96 -11.92 -29.46 17.59
N GLY A 97 -11.63 -30.03 18.76
CA GLY A 97 -10.90 -29.37 19.84
C GLY A 97 -9.42 -29.15 19.53
N PHE A 98 -8.76 -30.07 18.80
CA PHE A 98 -7.44 -29.79 18.21
C PHE A 98 -7.52 -28.80 17.05
N TRP A 99 -8.64 -28.75 16.31
CA TRP A 99 -8.83 -27.73 15.26
C TRP A 99 -9.03 -26.34 15.88
N THR A 100 -9.77 -26.20 16.98
CA THR A 100 -10.03 -24.90 17.63
C THR A 100 -8.95 -24.44 18.62
N PHE A 101 -7.95 -25.28 18.92
CA PHE A 101 -6.76 -24.89 19.71
C PHE A 101 -5.47 -24.83 18.85
N GLN A 102 -5.60 -25.00 17.53
CA GLN A 102 -4.54 -24.81 16.55
C GLN A 102 -5.09 -24.11 15.28
N SER A 103 -6.01 -23.16 15.45
CA SER A 103 -6.41 -22.23 14.40
C SER A 103 -6.56 -20.83 14.97
N ASP A 104 -5.43 -20.15 15.12
CA ASP A 104 -5.31 -18.72 14.81
C ASP A 104 -3.83 -18.34 14.73
N GLU A 105 -3.16 -18.84 13.69
CA GLU A 105 -1.90 -18.26 13.20
C GLU A 105 -1.59 -18.63 11.73
N SER A 106 -2.58 -19.05 10.94
CA SER A 106 -2.32 -19.54 9.56
C SER A 106 -3.33 -19.08 8.49
N ILE A 107 -4.06 -17.98 8.74
CA ILE A 107 -4.82 -17.26 7.69
C ILE A 107 -4.36 -15.79 7.61
N PHE A 108 -3.04 -15.56 7.57
CA PHE A 108 -2.39 -14.44 6.84
C PHE A 108 -0.87 -14.52 7.06
N SER A 109 -0.16 -15.32 6.26
CA SER A 109 1.30 -15.24 6.12
C SER A 109 1.75 -16.02 4.88
N PRO A 110 2.42 -15.40 3.89
CA PRO A 110 3.14 -16.16 2.87
C PRO A 110 4.47 -16.71 3.43
N PRO A 111 4.93 -17.90 3.00
CA PRO A 111 6.09 -18.55 3.58
C PRO A 111 7.38 -17.94 3.04
N TYR A 112 8.23 -17.42 3.92
CA TYR A 112 9.65 -17.18 3.63
C TYR A 112 10.51 -18.09 4.52
N HIS A 113 10.82 -19.28 4.01
CA HIS A 113 11.99 -20.05 4.43
C HIS A 113 12.51 -20.89 3.25
N LYS A 114 13.58 -20.37 2.62
CA LYS A 114 14.68 -21.04 1.90
C LYS A 114 15.14 -20.20 0.72
N LEU A 115 16.05 -19.26 0.97
CA LEU A 115 17.02 -18.78 -0.03
C LEU A 115 18.34 -18.39 0.65
N GLU A 116 18.91 -19.30 1.44
CA GLU A 116 20.36 -19.36 1.65
C GLU A 116 20.89 -20.46 0.73
N GLN A 117 21.14 -20.17 -0.55
CA GLN A 117 22.07 -20.97 -1.38
C GLN A 117 22.41 -20.42 -2.78
N TYR A 118 22.06 -19.18 -3.13
CA TYR A 118 22.36 -18.63 -4.47
C TYR A 118 23.25 -17.38 -4.49
N ALA A 119 24.17 -17.28 -3.53
CA ALA A 119 25.23 -16.25 -3.48
C ALA A 119 26.64 -16.87 -3.39
N SER A 120 26.85 -18.02 -4.05
CA SER A 120 28.14 -18.68 -4.14
C SER A 120 28.32 -19.28 -5.54
N THR A 121 28.45 -18.42 -6.55
CA THR A 121 29.02 -18.76 -7.87
C THR A 121 29.23 -17.47 -8.66
N THR A 122 30.24 -16.70 -8.29
CA THR A 122 30.93 -15.74 -9.18
C THR A 122 32.15 -15.20 -8.42
N ALA A 123 33.08 -16.10 -8.09
CA ALA A 123 34.40 -15.73 -7.61
C ALA A 123 35.39 -16.83 -7.97
N GLU A 124 35.66 -17.00 -9.27
CA GLU A 124 36.82 -17.74 -9.73
C GLU A 124 37.20 -17.27 -11.14
N GLY A 125 38.43 -16.76 -11.27
CA GLY A 125 39.08 -16.66 -12.58
C GLY A 125 39.75 -15.33 -12.95
N THR A 126 40.72 -14.84 -12.15
CA THR A 126 42.05 -14.45 -12.68
C THR A 126 43.06 -14.21 -11.55
N LYS A 127 43.94 -15.20 -11.29
CA LYS A 127 45.33 -14.97 -10.86
C LYS A 127 46.09 -14.52 -12.13
N GLU A 128 47.12 -13.68 -12.14
CA GLU A 128 48.39 -13.85 -11.42
C GLU A 128 49.34 -12.69 -11.81
N ARG A 129 50.08 -12.07 -10.87
CA ARG A 129 51.56 -12.00 -10.84
C ARG A 129 52.12 -11.05 -9.76
N ILE A 130 52.66 -11.69 -8.71
CA ILE A 130 54.03 -11.59 -8.15
C ILE A 130 54.61 -10.19 -7.82
N GLY A 131 54.98 -9.99 -6.54
CA GLY A 131 56.30 -9.44 -6.19
C GLY A 131 56.50 -8.62 -4.90
N LYS A 132 56.77 -9.33 -3.78
CA LYS A 132 57.73 -9.05 -2.67
C LYS A 132 57.52 -7.92 -1.63
N ASP A 133 57.30 -8.39 -0.38
CA ASP A 133 58.02 -8.18 0.90
C ASP A 133 58.70 -6.84 1.22
N GLU A 134 58.39 -6.22 2.37
CA GLU A 134 59.03 -6.41 3.70
C GLU A 134 58.44 -5.43 4.76
N GLY A 135 58.47 -5.79 6.06
CA GLY A 135 58.73 -4.80 7.13
C GLY A 135 57.64 -4.43 8.17
N ILE A 136 57.46 -5.32 9.16
CA ILE A 136 57.17 -5.12 10.60
C ILE A 136 57.05 -3.67 11.15
N SER A 137 55.96 -3.34 11.86
CA SER A 137 55.94 -3.09 13.32
C SER A 137 54.56 -2.64 13.82
N ALA A 138 54.18 -3.14 15.00
CA ALA A 138 52.96 -2.82 15.70
C ALA A 138 53.15 -1.58 16.59
N GLU A 139 52.22 -0.62 16.53
CA GLU A 139 52.06 0.40 17.57
C GLU A 139 50.56 0.52 17.94
N LYS A 140 50.27 0.47 19.23
CA LYS A 140 48.94 0.58 19.86
C LYS A 140 48.64 2.06 20.21
N PRO A 141 47.40 2.41 20.62
CA PRO A 141 46.63 3.52 20.06
C PRO A 141 46.91 4.88 20.72
N LYS A 142 46.82 5.95 19.94
CA LYS A 142 46.69 7.33 20.45
C LYS A 142 45.26 7.80 20.27
N THR A 143 44.62 8.03 21.41
CA THR A 143 43.30 8.63 21.57
C THR A 143 43.30 10.07 21.05
N ASN A 144 42.54 10.34 19.98
CA ASN A 144 42.16 11.68 19.58
C ASN A 144 40.65 11.74 19.37
N ARG A 145 39.99 12.35 20.36
CA ARG A 145 38.80 13.21 20.28
C ARG A 145 37.99 13.09 18.97
N ALA A 146 36.86 12.41 19.05
CA ALA A 146 35.84 12.40 18.00
C ALA A 146 35.31 13.82 17.78
N GLU A 147 35.74 14.45 16.70
CA GLU A 147 35.01 15.57 16.10
C GLU A 147 33.83 14.98 15.34
N ASN A 148 32.62 15.42 15.71
CA ASN A 148 31.36 15.06 15.09
C ASN A 148 31.42 15.33 13.58
N ALA A 149 31.45 14.27 12.77
CA ALA A 149 31.03 14.33 11.39
C ALA A 149 29.50 14.50 11.38
N THR A 150 29.02 15.74 11.40
CA THR A 150 27.67 16.05 10.92
C THR A 150 27.61 15.73 9.44
N GLU A 151 26.96 14.62 9.12
CA GLU A 151 26.59 14.25 7.77
C GLU A 151 25.72 15.39 7.19
N ASN A 152 26.26 16.14 6.22
CA ASN A 152 25.57 17.23 5.56
C ASN A 152 24.43 16.68 4.71
N VAL A 153 23.24 16.51 5.28
CA VAL A 153 22.01 16.35 4.50
C VAL A 153 21.73 17.69 3.82
N PRO A 154 21.74 17.77 2.47
CA PRO A 154 21.46 19.02 1.78
C PRO A 154 20.05 19.51 2.16
N ASN A 155 19.93 20.80 2.46
CA ASN A 155 18.67 21.43 2.83
C ASN A 155 17.66 21.26 1.68
N VAL A 156 16.63 20.42 1.85
CA VAL A 156 15.61 20.11 0.83
C VAL A 156 14.98 21.40 0.26
N SER A 157 14.92 22.46 1.07
CA SER A 157 14.40 23.78 0.68
C SER A 157 15.25 24.50 -0.38
N SER A 158 16.55 24.20 -0.55
CA SER A 158 17.41 24.93 -1.50
C SER A 158 17.39 24.36 -2.91
N THR A 159 16.83 23.16 -3.12
CA THR A 159 16.84 22.47 -4.42
C THR A 159 15.47 22.20 -5.01
N PHE A 160 14.38 22.44 -4.26
CA PHE A 160 13.02 22.26 -4.74
C PHE A 160 12.66 23.35 -5.77
N ALA A 161 12.37 22.95 -7.02
CA ALA A 161 11.94 23.89 -8.05
C ALA A 161 10.51 24.38 -7.78
N VAL A 162 10.21 25.65 -8.04
CA VAL A 162 8.87 26.24 -7.87
C VAL A 162 8.52 27.07 -9.13
N PRO A 163 7.24 27.11 -9.57
CA PRO A 163 6.84 27.94 -10.70
C PRO A 163 7.21 29.42 -10.49
N PRO A 164 7.72 30.13 -11.52
CA PRO A 164 8.07 31.54 -11.39
C PRO A 164 6.81 32.39 -11.19
N ARG A 165 6.78 33.19 -10.12
CA ARG A 165 5.60 34.03 -9.78
C ARG A 165 5.18 35.00 -10.91
N HIS A 166 6.13 35.49 -11.70
CA HIS A 166 5.87 36.52 -12.70
C HIS A 166 5.56 36.00 -14.11
N SER A 167 5.97 34.78 -14.48
CA SER A 167 5.72 34.23 -15.83
C SER A 167 4.37 33.51 -15.96
N VAL A 168 3.83 33.04 -14.83
CA VAL A 168 2.55 32.30 -14.80
C VAL A 168 1.35 33.26 -14.79
N ALA A 169 1.53 34.52 -14.41
CA ALA A 169 0.44 35.50 -14.28
C ALA A 169 -0.17 35.93 -15.63
N ASP A 170 0.54 35.76 -16.75
CA ASP A 170 0.07 36.15 -18.09
C ASP A 170 -0.50 34.97 -18.90
N LEU A 171 -0.41 33.75 -18.36
CA LEU A 171 -0.97 32.57 -19.00
C LEU A 171 -2.43 32.37 -18.58
N SER A 172 -3.28 32.04 -19.55
CA SER A 172 -4.64 31.59 -19.27
C SER A 172 -4.63 30.33 -18.41
N ALA A 173 -5.64 30.15 -17.56
CA ALA A 173 -5.84 28.90 -16.83
C ALA A 173 -5.95 27.71 -17.81
N CYS A 174 -5.45 26.54 -17.41
CA CYS A 174 -5.64 25.31 -18.17
C CYS A 174 -7.14 24.99 -18.32
N ALA A 175 -7.51 24.16 -19.29
CA ALA A 175 -8.91 23.77 -19.49
C ALA A 175 -9.46 23.03 -18.26
N ASP A 176 -10.76 23.18 -17.95
CA ASP A 176 -11.40 22.44 -16.86
C ASP A 176 -11.32 20.93 -17.05
N TYR A 177 -11.45 20.49 -18.31
CA TYR A 177 -11.17 19.13 -18.73
C TYR A 177 -9.90 19.14 -19.59
N PRO A 178 -8.78 18.54 -19.13
CA PRO A 178 -7.54 18.53 -19.89
C PRO A 178 -7.75 17.89 -21.27
N PRO A 179 -7.43 18.59 -22.38
CA PRO A 179 -7.71 18.09 -23.73
C PRO A 179 -6.85 16.89 -24.10
N GLY A 180 -5.82 16.61 -23.31
CA GLY A 180 -4.94 15.48 -23.51
C GLY A 180 -5.64 14.16 -23.28
N LEU A 181 -6.59 14.05 -22.35
CA LEU A 181 -7.12 12.79 -21.77
C LEU A 181 -7.67 11.82 -22.83
N ILE A 182 -7.33 10.53 -22.69
CA ILE A 182 -7.75 9.47 -23.64
C ILE A 182 -8.59 8.36 -22.98
N GLY A 183 -8.69 8.35 -21.65
CA GLY A 183 -9.38 7.30 -20.92
C GLY A 183 -8.42 6.16 -20.55
N PRO A 184 -8.73 4.90 -20.89
CA PRO A 184 -7.87 3.77 -20.57
C PRO A 184 -6.43 3.96 -21.09
N ILE A 185 -5.45 3.82 -20.21
CA ILE A 185 -4.02 3.96 -20.50
C ILE A 185 -3.29 2.63 -20.24
N PRO A 186 -2.16 2.37 -20.93
CA PRO A 186 -1.32 1.23 -20.60
C PRO A 186 -0.74 1.38 -19.19
N VAL A 187 -0.68 0.26 -18.46
CA VAL A 187 0.08 0.16 -17.21
C VAL A 187 1.41 -0.51 -17.51
N TRP A 188 2.49 0.24 -17.32
CA TRP A 188 3.85 -0.24 -17.53
C TRP A 188 4.39 -0.90 -16.27
N MET A 189 4.99 -2.08 -16.43
CA MET A 189 5.55 -2.86 -15.32
C MET A 189 7.08 -3.00 -15.41
N ASP A 190 7.67 -2.45 -16.48
CA ASP A 190 9.11 -2.30 -16.67
C ASP A 190 9.61 -1.13 -15.84
N GLY A 191 9.86 -1.36 -14.55
CA GLY A 191 10.47 -0.34 -13.69
C GLY A 191 11.80 0.13 -14.30
N PRO A 192 11.89 1.33 -14.91
CA PRO A 192 13.11 1.79 -15.55
C PRO A 192 14.07 2.32 -14.49
N GLY A 193 15.37 2.37 -14.77
CA GLY A 193 16.32 3.04 -13.86
C GLY A 193 16.03 4.54 -13.75
N PHE A 194 16.44 5.19 -12.65
CA PHE A 194 16.20 6.63 -12.43
C PHE A 194 16.78 7.52 -13.54
N GLU A 195 17.95 7.17 -14.10
CA GLU A 195 18.52 7.90 -15.23
C GLU A 195 17.63 7.82 -16.47
N THR A 196 17.07 6.65 -16.74
CA THR A 196 16.11 6.44 -17.84
C THR A 196 14.82 7.22 -17.59
N LEU A 197 14.29 7.22 -16.36
CA LEU A 197 13.13 8.01 -15.98
C LEU A 197 13.34 9.51 -16.23
N ASN A 198 14.50 10.05 -15.85
CA ASN A 198 14.84 11.46 -16.09
C ASN A 198 14.87 11.80 -17.60
N LYS A 199 15.32 10.87 -18.45
CA LYS A 199 15.31 11.03 -19.91
C LYS A 199 13.89 10.94 -20.50
N LEU A 200 13.05 10.05 -19.95
CA LEU A 200 11.66 9.87 -20.38
C LEU A 200 10.76 11.05 -20.00
N TYR A 201 11.04 11.71 -18.86
CA TYR A 201 10.23 12.79 -18.31
C TYR A 201 11.04 14.09 -18.13
N PRO A 202 11.57 14.69 -19.22
CA PRO A 202 12.46 15.85 -19.13
C PRO A 202 11.79 17.13 -18.59
N ARG A 203 10.46 17.16 -18.53
CA ARG A 203 9.69 18.26 -17.93
C ARG A 203 9.59 18.18 -16.41
N VAL A 204 9.86 17.02 -15.83
CA VAL A 204 9.91 16.87 -14.37
C VAL A 204 11.19 17.51 -13.88
N ARG A 205 11.04 18.54 -13.05
CA ARG A 205 12.12 19.36 -12.52
C ARG A 205 12.62 18.78 -11.20
N GLN A 206 13.70 19.37 -10.68
CA GLN A 206 14.31 18.98 -9.41
C GLN A 206 13.27 18.93 -8.29
N GLY A 207 13.31 17.86 -7.48
CA GLY A 207 12.31 17.60 -6.44
C GLY A 207 11.06 16.87 -6.94
N GLY A 208 11.05 16.36 -8.18
CA GLY A 208 9.92 15.63 -8.74
C GLY A 208 8.71 16.51 -9.07
N HIS A 209 8.95 17.81 -9.23
CA HIS A 209 7.92 18.82 -9.45
C HIS A 209 7.72 19.10 -10.94
N ASN A 210 6.48 19.05 -11.43
CA ASN A 210 6.13 19.40 -12.79
C ASN A 210 4.88 20.29 -12.83
N TRP A 211 4.80 21.17 -13.83
CA TRP A 211 3.65 22.02 -14.12
C TRP A 211 3.58 22.31 -15.63
N PRO A 212 2.40 22.65 -16.18
CA PRO A 212 2.25 22.95 -17.61
C PRO A 212 2.96 24.25 -18.00
N ASP A 213 3.65 24.25 -19.13
CA ASP A 213 4.36 25.45 -19.62
C ASP A 213 3.43 26.41 -20.40
N LYS A 214 2.29 25.91 -20.89
CA LYS A 214 1.39 26.63 -21.83
C LYS A 214 0.16 27.24 -21.16
N CYS A 215 -0.10 26.92 -19.90
CA CYS A 215 -1.26 27.38 -19.17
C CYS A 215 -1.01 27.30 -17.67
N THR A 216 -1.76 28.06 -16.89
CA THR A 216 -1.69 28.01 -15.42
C THR A 216 -2.52 26.85 -14.91
N ALA A 217 -1.88 25.90 -14.23
CA ALA A 217 -2.56 24.73 -13.66
C ALA A 217 -3.65 25.15 -12.67
N ARG A 218 -4.80 24.48 -12.73
CA ARG A 218 -5.93 24.73 -11.83
C ARG A 218 -5.76 24.12 -10.44
N HIS A 219 -4.92 23.09 -10.35
CA HIS A 219 -4.73 22.32 -9.13
C HIS A 219 -3.24 22.22 -8.83
N ARG A 220 -2.88 22.59 -7.59
CA ARG A 220 -1.56 22.37 -7.00
C ARG A 220 -1.63 21.17 -6.07
N VAL A 221 -0.94 20.09 -6.41
CA VAL A 221 -1.15 18.75 -5.82
C VAL A 221 0.15 18.19 -5.26
N ALA A 222 0.20 17.97 -3.94
CA ALA A 222 1.25 17.18 -3.31
C ALA A 222 0.83 15.70 -3.27
N ILE A 223 1.63 14.82 -3.87
CA ILE A 223 1.39 13.38 -3.83
C ILE A 223 2.34 12.76 -2.80
N ILE A 224 1.79 12.27 -1.70
CA ILE A 224 2.53 11.74 -0.55
C ILE A 224 2.55 10.21 -0.61
N ILE A 225 3.76 9.66 -0.71
CA ILE A 225 4.00 8.22 -0.80
C ILE A 225 4.69 7.75 0.49
N PRO A 226 3.98 7.07 1.40
CA PRO A 226 4.63 6.40 2.52
C PRO A 226 5.48 5.25 1.97
N TYR A 227 6.77 5.25 2.30
CA TYR A 227 7.74 4.35 1.68
C TYR A 227 8.54 3.58 2.72
N SER A 228 8.47 2.26 2.63
CA SER A 228 9.34 1.34 3.37
C SER A 228 10.54 0.96 2.50
N ARG A 229 11.65 0.56 3.15
CA ARG A 229 12.80 -0.05 2.47
C ARG A 229 12.37 -1.23 1.57
N ASN A 230 13.21 -1.56 0.58
CA ASN A 230 13.05 -2.69 -0.37
C ASN A 230 11.90 -2.60 -1.39
N ARG A 231 11.32 -1.41 -1.61
CA ARG A 231 10.27 -1.20 -2.63
C ARG A 231 10.72 -0.39 -3.84
N GLU A 232 12.03 -0.30 -4.11
CA GLU A 232 12.57 0.59 -5.15
C GLU A 232 12.02 0.26 -6.54
N VAL A 233 11.88 -1.02 -6.86
CA VAL A 233 11.27 -1.45 -8.13
C VAL A 233 9.82 -0.96 -8.25
N HIS A 234 9.03 -1.04 -7.17
CA HIS A 234 7.67 -0.50 -7.16
C HIS A 234 7.68 1.01 -7.35
N LEU A 235 8.58 1.71 -6.67
CA LEU A 235 8.71 3.16 -6.81
C LEU A 235 9.05 3.56 -8.25
N ARG A 236 9.97 2.85 -8.91
CA ARG A 236 10.34 3.17 -10.30
C ARG A 236 9.20 2.91 -11.28
N ILE A 237 8.42 1.84 -11.07
CA ILE A 237 7.18 1.57 -11.82
C ILE A 237 6.15 2.67 -11.57
N PHE A 238 5.94 3.03 -10.31
CA PHE A 238 5.02 4.07 -9.88
C PHE A 238 5.33 5.41 -10.55
N LEU A 239 6.58 5.87 -10.45
CA LEU A 239 7.04 7.11 -11.06
C LEU A 239 6.86 7.10 -12.58
N HIS A 240 7.14 5.97 -13.24
CA HIS A 240 6.93 5.83 -14.68
C HIS A 240 5.46 6.08 -15.06
N ASN A 241 4.52 5.40 -14.41
CA ASN A 241 3.10 5.53 -14.72
C ASN A 241 2.52 6.89 -14.33
N LEU A 242 2.87 7.42 -13.16
CA LEU A 242 2.29 8.68 -12.67
C LEU A 242 2.86 9.91 -13.34
N HIS A 243 4.15 9.97 -13.66
CA HIS A 243 4.65 11.11 -14.44
C HIS A 243 4.01 11.17 -15.83
N PHE A 244 3.73 10.02 -16.44
CA PHE A 244 2.97 9.95 -17.69
C PHE A 244 1.54 10.47 -17.50
N LEU A 245 0.79 9.96 -16.53
CA LEU A 245 -0.61 10.34 -16.30
C LEU A 245 -0.76 11.82 -15.88
N LEU A 246 -0.01 12.27 -14.87
CA LEU A 246 -0.19 13.60 -14.27
C LEU A 246 0.16 14.73 -15.24
N SER A 247 1.15 14.50 -16.11
CA SER A 247 1.51 15.46 -17.16
C SER A 247 0.38 15.69 -18.16
N ARG A 248 -0.49 14.69 -18.35
CA ARG A 248 -1.65 14.76 -19.26
C ARG A 248 -2.85 15.45 -18.62
N GLN A 249 -2.95 15.34 -17.29
CA GLN A 249 -3.97 16.02 -16.49
C GLN A 249 -3.67 17.53 -16.30
N GLN A 250 -2.56 18.04 -16.84
CA GLN A 250 -2.16 19.46 -16.75
C GLN A 250 -2.09 19.99 -15.30
N MET A 251 -1.58 19.17 -14.39
CA MET A 251 -1.45 19.49 -12.97
C MET A 251 -0.13 20.20 -12.66
N ASP A 252 -0.14 21.09 -11.67
CA ASP A 252 1.04 21.51 -10.92
C ASP A 252 1.18 20.51 -9.76
N TYR A 253 2.16 19.62 -9.82
CA TYR A 253 2.29 18.53 -8.86
C TYR A 253 3.74 18.24 -8.48
N ALA A 254 3.93 17.71 -7.28
CA ALA A 254 5.17 17.08 -6.87
C ALA A 254 4.91 15.76 -6.14
N ILE A 255 5.85 14.81 -6.27
CA ILE A 255 5.80 13.50 -5.61
C ILE A 255 6.79 13.50 -4.43
N PHE A 256 6.27 13.26 -3.23
CA PHE A 256 7.01 13.21 -1.98
C PHE A 256 7.08 11.77 -1.50
N VAL A 257 8.27 11.16 -1.62
CA VAL A 257 8.55 9.83 -1.10
C VAL A 257 9.01 9.98 0.35
N VAL A 258 8.20 9.53 1.30
CA VAL A 258 8.45 9.65 2.74
C VAL A 258 8.98 8.33 3.27
N GLU A 259 10.30 8.23 3.37
CA GLU A 259 10.98 6.98 3.76
C GLU A 259 11.06 6.80 5.29
N GLN A 260 10.63 5.65 5.79
CA GLN A 260 10.92 5.23 7.17
C GLN A 260 12.32 4.62 7.26
N GLN A 261 13.25 5.36 7.88
CA GLN A 261 14.64 4.92 8.00
C GLN A 261 14.85 3.78 9.00
N ALA A 262 14.06 3.70 10.07
CA ALA A 262 14.32 2.79 11.17
C ALA A 262 14.03 1.33 10.78
N THR A 263 15.08 0.51 10.62
CA THR A 263 15.00 -0.86 10.07
C THR A 263 14.34 -1.87 11.00
N ASN A 264 14.40 -1.63 12.32
CA ASN A 264 13.93 -2.57 13.33
C ASN A 264 12.54 -2.21 13.87
N HIS A 265 11.88 -1.22 13.26
CA HIS A 265 10.56 -0.77 13.68
C HIS A 265 9.52 -1.20 12.66
N THR A 266 8.36 -1.57 13.16
CA THR A 266 7.18 -1.82 12.33
C THR A 266 6.89 -0.59 11.47
N PHE A 267 6.50 -0.82 10.21
CA PHE A 267 6.12 0.26 9.31
C PHE A 267 4.89 0.99 9.83
N ASN A 268 4.89 2.33 9.74
CA ASN A 268 3.74 3.15 10.12
C ASN A 268 3.33 4.05 8.95
N LYS A 269 2.43 3.52 8.12
CA LYS A 269 1.94 4.17 6.89
C LYS A 269 1.32 5.54 7.18
N ALA A 270 0.37 5.58 8.11
CA ALA A 270 -0.38 6.78 8.48
C ALA A 270 0.52 7.90 9.02
N LYS A 271 1.49 7.57 9.88
CA LYS A 271 2.45 8.55 10.40
C LYS A 271 3.32 9.15 9.30
N LEU A 272 3.75 8.35 8.32
CA LEU A 272 4.52 8.85 7.18
C LEU A 272 3.68 9.76 6.29
N MET A 273 2.39 9.46 6.11
CA MET A 273 1.45 10.35 5.42
C MET A 273 1.35 11.71 6.12
N ASN A 274 1.21 11.73 7.46
CA ASN A 274 1.23 12.97 8.26
C ASN A 274 2.55 13.75 8.11
N VAL A 275 3.70 13.05 8.19
CA VAL A 275 5.02 13.67 7.98
C VAL A 275 5.11 14.29 6.58
N GLY A 276 4.66 13.57 5.56
CA GLY A 276 4.65 14.08 4.19
C GLY A 276 3.79 15.33 4.02
N PHE A 277 2.60 15.36 4.64
CA PHE A 277 1.74 16.54 4.65
C PHE A 277 2.47 17.77 5.25
N VAL A 278 3.09 17.59 6.42
CA VAL A 278 3.80 18.68 7.12
C VAL A 278 5.01 19.18 6.31
N GLU A 279 5.83 18.27 5.80
CA GLU A 279 7.05 18.66 5.07
C GLU A 279 6.73 19.25 3.69
N ALA A 280 5.78 18.68 2.94
CA ALA A 280 5.36 19.24 1.65
C ALA A 280 4.78 20.65 1.80
N SER A 281 4.01 20.89 2.86
CA SER A 281 3.40 22.20 3.16
C SER A 281 4.42 23.32 3.42
N ARG A 282 5.67 22.99 3.75
CA ARG A 282 6.76 23.97 3.93
C ARG A 282 7.40 24.39 2.62
N LEU A 283 7.28 23.58 1.58
CA LEU A 283 7.99 23.78 0.32
C LEU A 283 7.19 24.60 -0.69
N TYR A 284 5.87 24.45 -0.70
CA TYR A 284 4.99 25.12 -1.65
C TYR A 284 3.55 25.18 -1.15
N ASP A 285 2.75 26.11 -1.68
CA ASP A 285 1.35 26.33 -1.29
C ASP A 285 0.41 25.32 -1.97
N TRP A 286 0.50 24.07 -1.56
CA TRP A 286 -0.32 22.97 -2.07
C TRP A 286 -1.79 23.13 -1.65
N GLN A 287 -2.69 22.93 -2.60
CA GLN A 287 -4.14 23.00 -2.36
C GLN A 287 -4.72 21.62 -2.05
N CYS A 288 -4.14 20.59 -2.67
CA CYS A 288 -4.61 19.22 -2.65
C CYS A 288 -3.47 18.29 -2.22
N PHE A 289 -3.79 17.34 -1.35
CA PHE A 289 -2.89 16.28 -0.92
C PHE A 289 -3.47 14.94 -1.35
N VAL A 290 -2.70 14.18 -2.12
CA VAL A 290 -3.03 12.82 -2.52
C VAL A 290 -2.15 11.86 -1.72
N PHE A 291 -2.76 11.01 -0.92
CA PHE A 291 -2.07 9.98 -0.14
C PHE A 291 -2.16 8.67 -0.92
N HIS A 292 -1.02 8.04 -1.19
CA HIS A 292 -0.99 7.00 -2.22
C HIS A 292 -0.02 5.87 -1.90
N ASP A 293 -0.51 4.64 -1.94
CA ASP A 293 0.31 3.44 -1.84
C ASP A 293 1.17 3.29 -3.11
N VAL A 294 2.46 2.97 -2.92
CA VAL A 294 3.45 2.90 -4.01
C VAL A 294 3.19 1.78 -5.04
N ASP A 295 2.32 0.82 -4.71
CA ASP A 295 2.04 -0.36 -5.52
C ASP A 295 0.66 -0.34 -6.22
N LEU A 296 -0.05 0.79 -6.16
CA LEU A 296 -1.28 1.02 -6.92
C LEU A 296 -1.00 1.89 -8.15
N LEU A 297 -1.46 1.44 -9.32
CA LEU A 297 -1.27 2.12 -10.59
C LEU A 297 -2.63 2.38 -11.25
N PRO A 298 -2.93 3.62 -11.64
CA PRO A 298 -4.20 3.95 -12.30
C PRO A 298 -4.22 3.43 -13.74
N GLU A 299 -5.34 2.83 -14.16
CA GLU A 299 -5.52 2.32 -15.52
C GLU A 299 -6.26 3.29 -16.46
N ASP A 300 -6.77 4.41 -15.92
CA ASP A 300 -7.54 5.37 -16.70
C ASP A 300 -7.21 6.81 -16.29
N ASP A 301 -6.78 7.63 -17.25
CA ASP A 301 -6.32 8.99 -17.00
C ASP A 301 -7.45 9.99 -16.71
N ARG A 302 -8.72 9.56 -16.80
CA ARG A 302 -9.89 10.33 -16.35
C ARG A 302 -10.06 10.30 -14.84
N ASN A 303 -9.31 9.46 -14.11
CA ASN A 303 -9.21 9.57 -12.65
C ASN A 303 -8.32 10.76 -12.28
N LEU A 304 -8.93 11.93 -12.19
CA LEU A 304 -8.21 13.18 -11.93
C LEU A 304 -7.59 13.17 -10.53
N TYR A 305 -6.28 13.40 -10.46
CA TYR A 305 -5.51 13.58 -9.21
C TYR A 305 -5.74 14.99 -8.65
N SER A 306 -7.01 15.35 -8.45
CA SER A 306 -7.46 16.63 -7.91
C SER A 306 -8.38 16.40 -6.71
N CYS A 307 -8.52 17.41 -5.87
CA CYS A 307 -9.37 17.35 -4.68
C CYS A 307 -10.72 18.01 -4.96
N PRO A 308 -11.84 17.28 -4.88
CA PRO A 308 -13.18 17.87 -4.95
C PRO A 308 -13.60 18.45 -3.59
N GLU A 309 -14.86 18.88 -3.50
CA GLU A 309 -15.45 19.46 -2.28
C GLU A 309 -15.46 18.49 -1.08
N HIS A 310 -15.55 17.18 -1.34
CA HIS A 310 -15.47 16.12 -0.34
C HIS A 310 -14.17 15.33 -0.46
N PRO A 311 -13.68 14.67 0.60
CA PRO A 311 -12.58 13.71 0.49
C PRO A 311 -12.88 12.68 -0.60
N ARG A 312 -11.90 12.40 -1.47
CA ARG A 312 -12.06 11.50 -2.61
C ARG A 312 -11.30 10.20 -2.35
N HIS A 313 -12.02 9.08 -2.36
CA HIS A 313 -11.40 7.77 -2.54
C HIS A 313 -11.16 7.53 -4.02
N MET A 314 -9.91 7.33 -4.42
CA MET A 314 -9.51 7.18 -5.81
C MET A 314 -9.40 5.70 -6.22
N ALA A 315 -8.94 4.82 -5.31
CA ALA A 315 -8.71 3.39 -5.52
C ALA A 315 -9.98 2.52 -5.40
N VAL A 316 -11.08 2.92 -6.05
CA VAL A 316 -12.40 2.30 -5.88
C VAL A 316 -12.59 0.94 -6.56
N ALA A 317 -11.76 0.61 -7.54
CA ALA A 317 -11.83 -0.64 -8.29
C ALA A 317 -10.42 -1.15 -8.61
N VAL A 318 -9.88 -1.99 -7.73
CA VAL A 318 -8.55 -2.58 -7.83
C VAL A 318 -8.63 -4.01 -8.37
N ASP A 319 -7.73 -4.38 -9.28
CA ASP A 319 -7.65 -5.70 -9.91
C ASP A 319 -7.61 -6.87 -8.92
N LYS A 320 -6.87 -6.71 -7.81
CA LYS A 320 -6.79 -7.68 -6.70
C LYS A 320 -8.14 -8.00 -6.08
N PHE A 321 -9.10 -7.09 -6.19
CA PHE A 321 -10.47 -7.23 -5.69
C PHE A 321 -11.46 -7.39 -6.85
N ASP A 322 -11.01 -7.91 -7.99
CA ASP A 322 -11.81 -8.10 -9.21
C ASP A 322 -12.53 -6.82 -9.67
N TYR A 323 -11.88 -5.67 -9.47
CA TYR A 323 -12.44 -4.34 -9.73
C TYR A 323 -13.73 -4.03 -8.97
N ALA A 324 -13.96 -4.71 -7.83
CA ALA A 324 -15.03 -4.43 -6.90
C ALA A 324 -14.48 -3.77 -5.63
N LEU A 325 -15.24 -2.83 -5.08
CA LEU A 325 -14.92 -2.23 -3.79
C LEU A 325 -15.20 -3.25 -2.68
N PRO A 326 -14.19 -3.63 -1.85
CA PRO A 326 -14.38 -4.65 -0.80
C PRO A 326 -15.51 -4.34 0.18
N TYR A 327 -15.64 -3.06 0.58
CA TYR A 327 -16.71 -2.57 1.46
C TYR A 327 -16.89 -1.06 1.30
N ALA A 328 -18.08 -0.56 1.62
CA ALA A 328 -18.49 0.81 1.28
C ALA A 328 -17.66 1.92 1.96
N HIS A 329 -17.13 1.67 3.15
CA HIS A 329 -16.36 2.65 3.92
C HIS A 329 -14.85 2.54 3.72
N LEU A 330 -14.37 1.70 2.79
CA LEU A 330 -12.95 1.60 2.49
C LEU A 330 -12.45 2.94 1.97
N PHE A 331 -11.46 3.51 2.66
CA PHE A 331 -10.80 4.77 2.31
C PHE A 331 -9.26 4.59 2.30
N GLY A 332 -8.81 3.53 1.63
CA GLY A 332 -7.41 3.14 1.55
C GLY A 332 -6.83 3.24 0.14
N GLY A 333 -5.58 2.80 -0.02
CA GLY A 333 -4.91 2.73 -1.31
C GLY A 333 -4.49 4.10 -1.86
N ALA A 334 -5.42 4.81 -2.49
CA ALA A 334 -5.19 6.16 -3.01
C ALA A 334 -6.37 7.07 -2.67
N THR A 335 -6.09 8.15 -1.95
CA THR A 335 -7.11 9.11 -1.49
C THR A 335 -6.65 10.54 -1.72
N ALA A 336 -7.59 11.48 -1.88
CA ALA A 336 -7.29 12.88 -2.07
C ALA A 336 -8.11 13.75 -1.11
N MET A 337 -7.42 14.65 -0.41
CA MET A 337 -7.99 15.60 0.53
C MET A 337 -7.40 16.99 0.31
N THR A 338 -8.25 18.01 0.32
CA THR A 338 -7.77 19.40 0.39
C THR A 338 -7.01 19.61 1.69
N ARG A 339 -6.11 20.60 1.71
CA ARG A 339 -5.43 21.02 2.94
C ARG A 339 -6.41 21.21 4.11
N LYS A 340 -7.50 21.92 3.86
CA LYS A 340 -8.53 22.22 4.86
C LYS A 340 -9.25 20.96 5.35
N GLN A 341 -9.56 20.01 4.46
CA GLN A 341 -10.19 18.74 4.86
C GLN A 341 -9.25 17.95 5.78
N PHE A 342 -7.97 17.85 5.41
CA PHE A 342 -6.98 17.11 6.18
C PHE A 342 -6.72 17.72 7.57
N GLU A 343 -6.58 19.05 7.64
CA GLU A 343 -6.43 19.78 8.90
C GLU A 343 -7.68 19.65 9.79
N ARG A 344 -8.88 19.62 9.20
CA ARG A 344 -10.15 19.50 9.92
C ARG A 344 -10.28 18.16 10.67
N VAL A 345 -9.77 17.08 10.10
CA VAL A 345 -9.78 15.75 10.72
C VAL A 345 -8.55 15.46 11.59
N ASN A 346 -7.69 16.48 11.77
CA ASN A 346 -6.41 16.36 12.46
C ASN A 346 -5.50 15.25 11.88
N GLY A 347 -5.52 15.10 10.56
CA GLY A 347 -4.76 14.09 9.83
C GLY A 347 -5.08 12.64 10.22
N TYR A 348 -4.18 11.73 9.87
CA TYR A 348 -4.26 10.32 10.23
C TYR A 348 -3.87 10.06 11.69
N SER A 349 -4.34 8.97 12.29
CA SER A 349 -3.80 8.48 13.57
C SER A 349 -2.32 8.07 13.44
N ASN A 350 -1.50 8.40 14.44
CA ASN A 350 -0.09 8.00 14.49
C ASN A 350 0.15 6.65 15.17
N ASP A 351 -0.91 6.02 15.69
CA ASP A 351 -0.80 4.86 16.59
C ASP A 351 -0.93 3.51 15.88
N TYR A 352 -1.23 3.52 14.59
CA TYR A 352 -1.29 2.31 13.76
C TYR A 352 0.11 1.88 13.31
N TRP A 353 0.68 0.92 14.04
CA TRP A 353 1.95 0.27 13.70
C TRP A 353 1.67 -1.09 13.06
N GLY A 354 2.07 -1.26 11.80
CA GLY A 354 1.84 -2.50 11.05
C GLY A 354 0.71 -2.35 10.03
N TRP A 355 0.07 -3.47 9.72
CA TRP A 355 -0.97 -3.54 8.69
C TRP A 355 -2.35 -3.38 9.32
N GLY A 356 -3.12 -2.41 8.82
CA GLY A 356 -4.57 -2.35 8.96
C GLY A 356 -5.10 -1.37 10.01
N GLY A 357 -6.34 -0.92 9.76
CA GLY A 357 -7.14 -0.07 10.64
C GLY A 357 -6.91 1.43 10.47
N GLU A 358 -5.81 1.85 9.86
CA GLU A 358 -5.49 3.27 9.67
C GLU A 358 -6.37 3.93 8.60
N ASP A 359 -6.67 3.18 7.53
CA ASP A 359 -7.52 3.61 6.43
C ASP A 359 -9.00 3.68 6.86
N ASP A 360 -9.41 2.84 7.81
CA ASP A 360 -10.76 2.86 8.38
C ASP A 360 -10.91 3.98 9.42
N ASP A 361 -9.87 4.25 10.24
CA ASP A 361 -9.83 5.37 11.19
C ASP A 361 -10.00 6.71 10.48
N ILE A 362 -9.25 6.95 9.40
CA ILE A 362 -9.40 8.21 8.64
C ILE A 362 -10.76 8.32 7.94
N SER A 363 -11.37 7.19 7.57
CA SER A 363 -12.72 7.15 6.98
C SER A 363 -13.79 7.55 8.00
N TYR A 364 -13.55 7.25 9.28
CA TYR A 364 -14.45 7.60 10.38
C TYR A 364 -14.38 9.06 10.81
N ARG A 365 -13.21 9.71 10.64
CA ARG A 365 -12.98 11.13 10.98
C ARG A 365 -13.61 12.07 9.95
#